data_AF-Q3C240-F1
#
_entry.id   AF-Q3C240-F1
#
_cell.length_a   1.000
_cell.length_b   1.000
_cell.length_c   1.000
_cell.angle_alpha   90.00
_cell.angle_beta   90.00
_cell.angle_gamma   90.00
#
_symmetry.space_group_name_H-M   'P 1'
#
loop_
_entity.id
_entity.type
_entity.pdbx_description
1 polymer ?
#
loop_
_entity_poly.entity_id
_entity_poly.type
_entity_poly.pdbx_seq_one_letter_code
_entity_poly.pdbx_strand_id
1 'polypeptide(L)'
;LFSPNYLGDPDNFTPANPLVTPPHIKPEWYFLFAYAILRSIPNKLGGVLALLASILVLMLVPLLHTSKQRSLTFRPLSQFTFWTLVADVLILTWIGGMPVEDPYIII
;
A
#
# COMPACT_ATOMS: atom_id res chain seq x y z
N LEU A 1 -30.74 -3.22 5.23
CA LEU A 1 -30.15 -1.86 5.19
C LEU A 1 -28.71 -2.04 4.71
N PHE A 2 -28.33 -1.45 3.58
CA PHE A 2 -26.97 -1.55 3.03
C PHE A 2 -26.08 -0.46 3.65
N SER A 3 -24.76 -0.70 3.74
CA SER A 3 -23.77 0.21 4.36
C SER A 3 -22.94 0.95 3.28
N PRO A 4 -23.50 1.97 2.61
CA PRO A 4 -22.85 2.63 1.46
C PRO A 4 -21.55 3.36 1.82
N ASN A 5 -21.43 3.85 3.06
CA ASN A 5 -20.31 4.68 3.50
C ASN A 5 -19.28 3.92 4.35
N TYR A 6 -19.36 2.58 4.41
CA TYR A 6 -18.48 1.78 5.28
C TYR A 6 -16.98 1.96 4.97
N LEU A 7 -16.65 2.24 3.70
CA LEU A 7 -15.28 2.43 3.21
C LEU A 7 -14.89 3.91 3.03
N GLY A 8 -15.79 4.84 3.37
CA GLY A 8 -15.57 6.27 3.25
C GLY A 8 -15.02 6.89 4.54
N ASP A 9 -14.36 8.03 4.41
CA ASP A 9 -13.89 8.80 5.56
C ASP A 9 -14.98 9.77 6.03
N PRO A 10 -15.36 9.77 7.33
CA PRO A 10 -16.34 10.70 7.86
C PRO A 10 -15.92 12.18 7.74
N ASP A 11 -14.63 12.48 7.71
CA ASP A 11 -14.13 13.85 7.61
C ASP A 11 -14.52 14.50 6.26
N ASN A 12 -14.72 13.70 5.21
CA ASN A 12 -15.15 14.17 3.89
C ASN A 12 -16.62 14.62 3.82
N PHE A 13 -17.40 14.47 4.90
CA PHE A 13 -18.74 15.09 4.99
C PHE A 13 -18.70 16.54 5.49
N THR A 14 -17.52 17.04 5.88
CA THR A 14 -17.32 18.45 6.25
C THR A 14 -16.77 19.24 5.05
N PRO A 15 -17.23 20.48 4.79
CA PRO A 15 -16.65 21.31 3.74
C PRO A 15 -15.16 21.60 4.00
N ALA A 16 -14.35 21.56 2.94
CA ALA A 16 -12.91 21.78 3.03
C ALA A 16 -12.58 23.16 3.62
N ASN A 17 -11.64 23.19 4.57
CA ASN A 17 -11.13 24.41 5.19
C ASN A 17 -9.60 24.47 5.07
N PRO A 18 -9.03 25.39 4.27
CA PRO A 18 -7.57 25.50 4.07
C PRO A 18 -6.76 25.82 5.34
N LEU A 19 -7.41 26.31 6.39
CA LEU A 19 -6.76 26.68 7.65
C LEU A 19 -6.81 25.57 8.71
N VAL A 20 -7.49 24.44 8.43
CA VAL A 20 -7.70 23.36 9.40
C VAL A 20 -7.33 22.02 8.75
N THR A 21 -6.37 21.34 9.37
CA THR A 21 -5.91 20.01 8.99
C THR A 21 -6.60 18.98 9.90
N PRO A 22 -7.33 17.98 9.37
CA PRO A 22 -7.86 16.90 10.18
C PRO A 22 -6.77 16.14 10.95
N PRO A 23 -7.07 15.58 12.13
CA PRO A 23 -6.07 14.91 12.98
C PRO A 23 -5.49 13.63 12.36
N HIS A 24 -6.24 12.90 11.53
CA HIS A 24 -5.80 11.66 10.89
C HIS A 24 -6.02 11.70 9.37
N ILE A 25 -5.15 12.41 8.65
CA ILE A 25 -5.21 12.43 7.18
C ILE A 25 -4.60 11.16 6.60
N LYS A 26 -5.37 10.45 5.78
CA LYS A 26 -4.96 9.29 4.99
C LYS A 26 -5.75 9.25 3.68
N PRO A 27 -5.23 8.60 2.64
CA PRO A 27 -5.99 8.42 1.41
C PRO A 27 -7.03 7.31 1.57
N GLU A 28 -7.81 7.08 0.52
CA GLU A 28 -8.73 5.95 0.44
C GLU A 28 -8.00 4.60 0.55
N TRP A 29 -8.74 3.56 0.97
CA TRP A 29 -8.18 2.26 1.34
C TRP A 29 -7.31 1.60 0.25
N TYR A 30 -7.66 1.79 -1.03
CA TYR A 30 -6.93 1.21 -2.16
C TYR A 30 -5.59 1.90 -2.45
N PHE A 31 -5.32 3.07 -1.84
CA PHE A 31 -4.03 3.75 -1.91
C PHE A 31 -3.15 3.53 -0.67
N LEU A 32 -3.66 2.89 0.39
CA LEU A 32 -2.95 2.77 1.66
C LEU A 32 -1.61 2.02 1.54
N PHE A 33 -1.52 0.99 0.70
CA PHE A 33 -0.26 0.24 0.53
C PHE A 33 0.87 1.13 0.00
N ALA A 34 0.57 1.99 -0.97
CA ALA A 34 1.54 2.90 -1.56
C ALA A 34 1.85 4.07 -0.62
N TYR A 35 0.85 4.54 0.11
CA TYR A 35 1.02 5.56 1.15
C TYR A 35 1.92 5.07 2.29
N ALA A 36 1.80 3.80 2.70
CA ALA A 36 2.70 3.18 3.66
C ALA A 36 4.17 3.18 3.19
N ILE A 37 4.41 2.83 1.92
CA ILE A 37 5.75 2.87 1.31
C ILE A 37 6.30 4.31 1.24
N LEU A 38 5.47 5.30 0.92
CA LEU A 38 5.88 6.71 0.86
C LEU A 38 6.42 7.20 2.21
N ARG A 39 5.70 6.88 3.28
CA ARG A 39 6.00 7.38 4.63
C ARG A 39 7.05 6.55 5.39
N SER A 40 7.35 5.33 4.94
CA SER A 40 8.41 4.50 5.54
C SER A 40 9.82 5.02 5.26
N ILE A 41 9.99 5.83 4.20
CA ILE A 41 11.26 6.45 3.86
C ILE A 41 11.30 7.87 4.42
N PRO A 42 12.22 8.19 5.38
CA PRO A 42 12.35 9.50 5.98
C PRO A 42 13.06 10.52 5.05
N ASN A 43 12.70 10.52 3.76
CA ASN A 43 13.19 11.45 2.75
C ASN A 43 12.07 11.76 1.75
N LYS A 44 11.79 13.05 1.53
CA LYS A 44 10.69 13.48 0.66
C LYS A 44 10.80 12.96 -0.77
N LEU A 45 11.99 13.05 -1.37
CA LEU A 45 12.21 12.57 -2.74
C LEU A 45 12.25 11.04 -2.78
N GLY A 46 12.96 10.42 -1.84
CA GLY A 46 13.09 8.97 -1.74
C GLY A 46 11.75 8.27 -1.58
N GLY A 47 10.87 8.78 -0.71
CA GLY A 47 9.52 8.24 -0.55
C GLY A 47 8.67 8.36 -1.81
N VAL A 48 8.75 9.48 -2.53
CA VAL A 48 8.02 9.66 -3.81
C VAL A 48 8.54 8.68 -4.86
N LEU A 49 9.86 8.50 -4.97
CA LEU A 49 10.46 7.53 -5.89
C LEU A 49 10.07 6.08 -5.54
N ALA A 50 10.03 5.73 -4.25
CA ALA A 50 9.62 4.41 -3.81
C ALA A 50 8.13 4.13 -4.05
N LEU A 51 7.26 5.11 -3.79
CA LEU A 51 5.84 5.01 -4.15
C LEU A 51 5.68 4.75 -5.65
N LEU A 52 6.35 5.52 -6.51
CA LEU A 52 6.30 5.30 -7.96
C LEU A 52 6.83 3.92 -8.34
N ALA A 53 7.97 3.52 -7.76
CA ALA A 53 8.57 2.22 -8.01
C ALA A 53 7.65 1.05 -7.62
N SER A 54 6.87 1.18 -6.54
CA SER A 54 5.92 0.14 -6.10
C SER A 54 4.88 -0.23 -7.16
N ILE A 55 4.56 0.70 -8.06
CA ILE A 55 3.63 0.48 -9.18
C ILE A 55 4.42 0.11 -10.45
N LEU A 56 5.48 0.87 -10.76
CA LEU A 56 6.25 0.68 -12.01
C LEU A 56 6.95 -0.68 -12.08
N VAL A 57 7.29 -1.29 -10.93
CA VAL A 57 7.88 -2.64 -10.89
C VAL A 57 6.98 -3.69 -11.54
N LEU A 58 5.65 -3.49 -11.55
CA LEU A 58 4.71 -4.40 -12.22
C LEU A 58 4.95 -4.49 -13.74
N MET A 59 5.43 -3.41 -14.36
CA MET A 59 5.78 -3.40 -15.78
C MET A 59 7.03 -4.24 -16.08
N LEU A 60 7.87 -4.50 -15.08
CA LEU A 60 9.07 -5.32 -15.21
C LEU A 60 8.77 -6.81 -15.04
N VAL A 61 7.60 -7.19 -14.49
CA VAL A 61 7.25 -8.59 -14.22
C VAL A 61 7.41 -9.51 -15.44
N PRO A 62 6.98 -9.15 -16.66
CA PRO A 62 7.19 -9.99 -17.84
C PRO A 62 8.68 -10.19 -18.17
N LEU A 63 9.50 -9.15 -17.98
CA LEU A 63 10.94 -9.19 -18.25
C LEU A 63 11.70 -10.00 -17.20
N LEU A 64 11.20 -10.02 -15.97
CA LEU A 64 11.78 -10.77 -14.85
C LEU A 64 11.36 -12.24 -14.82
N HIS A 65 10.47 -12.68 -15.72
CA HIS A 65 10.05 -14.08 -15.80
C HIS A 65 11.13 -14.96 -16.45
N THR A 66 11.99 -15.55 -15.61
CA THR A 66 13.10 -16.41 -16.06
C THR A 66 12.77 -17.90 -16.09
N SER A 67 11.63 -18.31 -15.53
CA SER A 67 11.23 -19.71 -15.46
C SER A 67 10.80 -20.26 -16.82
N LYS A 68 11.03 -21.55 -17.04
CA LYS A 68 10.51 -22.28 -18.21
C LYS A 68 9.02 -22.61 -18.10
N GLN A 69 8.44 -22.53 -16.91
CA GLN A 69 7.03 -22.82 -16.66
C GLN A 69 6.26 -21.52 -16.39
N ARG A 70 5.22 -21.29 -17.20
CA ARG A 70 4.37 -20.10 -17.11
C ARG A 70 3.54 -20.07 -15.82
N SER A 71 2.94 -21.20 -15.42
CA SER A 71 2.10 -21.29 -14.23
C SER A 71 2.92 -21.46 -12.95
N LEU A 72 2.35 -21.05 -11.82
CA LEU A 72 2.89 -21.32 -10.49
C LEU A 72 2.53 -22.73 -9.95
N THR A 73 1.62 -23.47 -10.59
CA THR A 73 1.08 -24.76 -10.09
C THR A 73 2.17 -25.77 -9.67
N PHE A 74 3.27 -25.86 -10.43
CA PHE A 74 4.36 -26.82 -10.17
C PHE A 74 5.63 -26.13 -9.66
N ARG A 75 5.50 -24.93 -9.10
CA ARG A 75 6.62 -24.10 -8.61
C ARG A 75 6.43 -23.73 -7.13
N PRO A 76 6.60 -24.68 -6.19
CA PRO A 76 6.27 -24.48 -4.78
C PRO A 76 6.99 -23.27 -4.15
N LEU A 77 8.27 -23.05 -4.48
CA LEU A 77 9.01 -21.87 -4.03
C LEU A 77 8.40 -20.56 -4.54
N SER A 78 7.97 -20.52 -5.81
CA SER A 78 7.35 -19.32 -6.38
C SER A 78 5.92 -19.11 -5.87
N GLN A 79 5.19 -20.17 -5.51
CA GLN A 79 3.91 -20.04 -4.80
C GLN A 79 4.10 -19.41 -3.42
N PHE A 80 5.10 -19.88 -2.67
CA PHE A 80 5.43 -19.30 -1.37
C PHE A 80 5.74 -17.81 -1.51
N THR A 81 6.65 -17.41 -2.41
CA THR A 81 6.96 -16.00 -2.67
C THR A 81 5.73 -15.18 -3.08
N PHE A 82 4.85 -15.73 -3.92
CA PHE A 82 3.62 -15.06 -4.32
C PHE A 82 2.70 -14.80 -3.13
N TRP A 83 2.48 -15.80 -2.26
CA TRP A 83 1.65 -15.63 -1.08
C TRP A 83 2.28 -14.72 -0.02
N THR A 84 3.62 -14.72 0.11
CA THR A 84 4.33 -13.72 0.91
C THR A 84 4.09 -12.31 0.38
N LEU A 85 4.17 -12.10 -0.94
CA LEU A 85 3.87 -10.79 -1.54
C LEU A 85 2.41 -10.35 -1.30
N VAL A 86 1.45 -11.27 -1.41
CA VAL A 86 0.05 -10.96 -1.10
C VAL A 86 -0.11 -10.56 0.37
N ALA A 87 0.50 -11.30 1.30
CA ALA A 87 0.47 -10.97 2.71
C ALA A 87 1.14 -9.61 3.00
N ASP A 88 2.27 -9.32 2.35
CA ASP A 88 2.98 -8.04 2.46
C ASP A 88 2.11 -6.86 2.03
N VAL A 89 1.44 -6.94 0.88
CA VAL A 89 0.52 -5.88 0.41
C VAL A 89 -0.65 -5.67 1.38
N LEU A 90 -1.18 -6.74 1.99
CA LEU A 90 -2.23 -6.63 3.01
C LEU A 90 -1.71 -5.94 4.28
N ILE A 91 -0.48 -6.26 4.73
CA ILE A 91 0.17 -5.61 5.86
C ILE A 91 0.41 -4.13 5.56
N LEU A 92 0.96 -3.80 4.39
CA LEU A 92 1.16 -2.43 3.93
C LEU A 92 -0.14 -1.62 3.91
N THR A 93 -1.23 -2.23 3.44
CA THR A 93 -2.56 -1.62 3.45
C THR A 93 -3.04 -1.34 4.88
N TRP A 94 -2.86 -2.30 5.79
CA TRP A 94 -3.24 -2.17 7.18
C TRP A 94 -2.42 -1.09 7.89
N ILE A 95 -1.09 -1.15 7.82
CA ILE A 95 -0.23 -0.15 8.47
C ILE A 95 -0.45 1.23 7.88
N GLY A 96 -0.72 1.36 6.57
CA GLY A 96 -1.01 2.65 5.94
C GLY A 96 -2.17 3.42 6.60
N GLY A 97 -3.10 2.71 7.26
CA GLY A 97 -4.18 3.29 8.04
C GLY A 97 -3.87 3.57 9.51
N MET A 98 -2.71 3.12 10.02
CA MET A 98 -2.24 3.32 11.40
C MET A 98 -1.45 4.63 11.55
N PRO A 99 -1.34 5.19 12.77
CA PRO A 99 -0.51 6.36 13.03
C PRO A 99 0.98 6.08 12.80
N VAL A 100 1.77 7.15 12.62
CA VAL A 100 3.23 7.08 12.45
C VAL A 100 3.88 7.08 13.83
N GLU A 101 3.69 5.99 14.56
CA GLU A 101 4.17 5.77 15.92
C GLU A 101 4.71 4.34 16.05
N ASP A 102 5.57 4.09 17.05
CA ASP A 102 6.01 2.74 17.35
C ASP A 102 4.82 1.86 17.79
N PRO A 103 4.72 0.60 17.33
CA PRO A 103 5.70 -0.16 16.54
C PRO A 103 5.48 -0.09 15.02
N TYR A 104 4.56 0.73 14.50
CA TYR A 104 4.18 0.71 13.09
C TYR A 104 5.25 1.27 12.15
N ILE A 105 6.21 2.05 12.67
CA ILE A 105 7.30 2.62 11.88
C ILE A 105 8.29 1.53 11.41
N ILE A 106 8.48 0.48 12.21
CA ILE A 106 9.46 -0.59 11.90
C ILE A 106 8.85 -1.73 11.07
N ILE A 107 7.52 -1.84 11.04
CA ILE A 107 6.76 -2.85 10.28
C ILE A 107 6.64 -2.40 8.84
#